data_AF-A0A5D3JYP4-F1
#
_entry.id   AF-A0A5D3JYP4-F1
#
_cell.length_a   1.000
_cell.length_b   1.000
_cell.length_c   1.000
_cell.angle_alpha   90.00
_cell.angle_beta   90.00
_cell.angle_gamma   90.00
#
_symmetry.space_group_name_H-M   'P 1'
#
loop_
_entity.id
_entity.type
_entity.pdbx_description
1 polymer ?
#
loop_
_entity_poly.entity_id
_entity_poly.type
_entity_poly.pdbx_seq_one_letter_code
_entity_poly.pdbx_strand_id
1 'polypeptide(L)'
;VTNPPIDPIREELVMSLVSIIGPRPNLFDLQGLATTKRLEARQPILTDADLEKIRSISDVAESHFKSRTLDTTFHAGLGAAGMDQVLDELCARAEAAVREGVNIIILSDRMVGSDRVPIPSLLACASVHHHLIRTGLRTSVGLVVESGEPREVHHFACLAGYGAEAINPYLAFETIIAMKDRLPGSLDDYEIVKRYIKSIGKGLLKVMSKMGISTYQSYCGAQIFDAVGLKADFVGKFFAGTHTRVEGVGLAEIAEEAVRRHADAFGEALVYKTALDVGGEYAYRSRGEDHAWTAESVGLLQHAARGNSLERYRAFAKILNEQSERLLTLRGLFRIKNAEEEKRKPIPLDQVEPAKDLVKRFATGAMSFGSISREAHTTLAIAMNRIGGKSNTGEGGEEADRFKPMPNGDSMRSAIKQVASGRFGVTTEYLVNSDMMQIKMAQGAKPGEGGQLPGHKVDATIAKVRHSTPGVGLISPPP
;
A
#
# COMPACT_ATOMS: atom_id res chain seq x y z
N VAL A 1 15.50 2.01 10.82
CA VAL A 1 16.74 1.84 11.62
C VAL A 1 17.94 2.28 10.79
N THR A 2 18.13 1.71 9.60
CA THR A 2 19.20 2.10 8.65
C THR A 2 19.17 3.57 8.25
N ASN A 3 17.97 4.10 8.04
CA ASN A 3 17.70 5.50 7.71
C ASN A 3 16.33 5.90 8.27
N PRO A 4 16.09 7.20 8.56
CA PRO A 4 14.80 7.71 9.02
C PRO A 4 13.84 8.00 7.85
N PRO A 5 12.52 7.84 8.05
CA PRO A 5 11.51 8.47 7.19
C PRO A 5 11.46 10.00 7.39
N ILE A 6 10.72 10.70 6.52
CA ILE A 6 10.48 12.16 6.58
C ILE A 6 9.03 12.43 6.98
N ASP A 7 8.75 13.57 7.63
CA ASP A 7 7.37 14.02 7.89
C ASP A 7 6.78 14.77 6.67
N PRO A 8 5.88 14.15 5.88
CA PRO A 8 5.39 14.74 4.64
C PRO A 8 4.39 15.89 4.86
N ILE A 9 4.09 16.24 6.11
CA ILE A 9 3.17 17.32 6.47
C ILE A 9 3.97 18.49 7.05
N ARG A 10 4.82 18.21 8.05
CA ARG A 10 5.58 19.26 8.77
C ARG A 10 6.85 19.67 8.04
N GLU A 11 7.42 18.76 7.26
CA GLU A 11 8.65 18.95 6.49
C GLU A 11 8.35 18.96 4.98
N GLU A 12 7.10 19.26 4.58
CA GLU A 12 6.69 19.32 3.17
C GLU A 12 7.59 20.24 2.33
N LEU A 13 8.14 21.30 2.94
CA LEU A 13 9.05 22.27 2.32
C LEU A 13 10.33 21.64 1.74
N VAL A 14 10.80 20.51 2.27
CA VAL A 14 12.00 19.83 1.73
C VAL A 14 11.64 18.77 0.69
N MET A 15 10.36 18.57 0.42
CA MET A 15 9.87 17.59 -0.53
C MET A 15 9.40 18.23 -1.84
N SER A 16 9.43 17.48 -2.94
CA SER A 16 8.99 17.98 -4.24
C SER A 16 8.38 16.90 -5.11
N LEU A 17 7.25 17.24 -5.72
CA LEU A 17 6.61 16.45 -6.78
C LEU A 17 6.97 16.93 -8.18
N VAL A 18 7.83 17.95 -8.33
CA VAL A 18 8.23 18.45 -9.64
C VAL A 18 8.80 17.31 -10.46
N SER A 19 8.19 17.07 -11.62
CA SER A 19 8.61 16.07 -12.57
C SER A 19 9.18 16.75 -13.81
N ILE A 20 10.19 16.13 -14.40
CA ILE A 20 10.83 16.61 -15.61
C ILE A 20 10.64 15.55 -16.68
N ILE A 21 9.89 15.90 -17.73
CA ILE A 21 9.56 15.01 -18.85
C ILE A 21 10.50 15.31 -20.02
N GLY A 22 11.12 14.26 -20.55
CA GLY A 22 11.95 14.34 -21.75
C GLY A 22 13.38 13.86 -21.54
N PRO A 23 14.30 14.18 -22.48
CA PRO A 23 15.65 13.63 -22.49
C PRO A 23 16.45 14.12 -21.27
N ARG A 24 17.13 13.20 -20.59
CA ARG A 24 18.09 13.50 -19.53
C ARG A 24 19.37 14.07 -20.14
N PRO A 25 19.90 15.17 -19.60
CA PRO A 25 21.07 15.79 -20.18
C PRO A 25 22.35 15.00 -19.87
N ASN A 26 23.38 15.24 -20.67
CA ASN A 26 24.72 14.78 -20.37
C ASN A 26 25.29 15.59 -19.18
N LEU A 27 25.56 14.91 -18.06
CA LEU A 27 26.06 15.54 -16.83
C LEU A 27 27.47 16.13 -16.97
N PHE A 28 28.23 15.72 -17.99
CA PHE A 28 29.58 16.22 -18.25
C PHE A 28 29.63 17.37 -19.26
N ASP A 29 28.54 17.62 -19.99
CA ASP A 29 28.49 18.63 -21.05
C ASP A 29 27.85 19.93 -20.55
N LEU A 30 28.64 20.71 -19.81
CA LEU A 30 28.21 21.99 -19.21
C LEU A 30 27.78 23.04 -20.25
N GLN A 31 28.23 22.94 -21.50
CA GLN A 31 27.93 23.91 -22.56
C GLN A 31 26.70 23.48 -23.40
N GLY A 32 26.60 22.21 -23.79
CA GLY A 32 25.46 21.66 -24.52
C GLY A 32 24.19 21.45 -23.67
N LEU A 33 24.34 21.38 -22.34
CA LEU A 33 23.22 21.40 -21.38
C LEU A 33 22.26 22.58 -21.61
N ALA A 34 22.76 23.72 -22.08
CA ALA A 34 21.97 24.93 -22.31
C ALA A 34 21.01 24.84 -23.51
N THR A 35 21.22 23.90 -24.44
CA THR A 35 20.46 23.80 -25.69
C THR A 35 19.37 22.73 -25.66
N THR A 36 19.45 21.78 -24.72
CA THR A 36 18.46 20.69 -24.58
C THR A 36 17.36 21.09 -23.61
N LYS A 37 16.18 21.42 -24.14
CA LYS A 37 15.01 21.76 -23.34
C LYS A 37 14.34 20.50 -22.76
N ARG A 38 13.73 20.65 -21.59
CA ARG A 38 12.89 19.62 -20.93
C ARG A 38 11.58 20.24 -20.49
N LEU A 39 10.53 19.43 -20.41
CA LEU A 39 9.23 19.90 -19.92
C LEU A 39 9.17 19.73 -18.40
N GLU A 40 9.08 20.84 -17.69
CA GLU A 40 8.85 20.81 -16.25
C GLU A 40 7.34 20.76 -15.97
N ALA A 41 6.91 19.70 -15.29
CA ALA A 41 5.58 19.59 -14.72
C ALA A 41 5.66 19.84 -13.21
N ARG A 42 4.78 20.70 -12.69
CA ARG A 42 4.73 21.03 -11.25
C ARG A 42 4.46 19.81 -10.37
N GLN A 43 3.84 18.79 -10.94
CA GLN A 43 3.55 17.50 -10.32
C GLN A 43 3.40 16.42 -11.40
N PRO A 44 3.48 15.12 -11.07
CA PRO A 44 3.43 14.07 -12.08
C PRO A 44 2.03 13.77 -12.58
N ILE A 45 0.97 14.23 -11.90
CA ILE A 45 -0.42 13.96 -12.30
C ILE A 45 -0.90 15.06 -13.26
N LEU A 46 -1.22 14.67 -14.48
CA LEU A 46 -1.63 15.57 -15.56
C LEU A 46 -3.15 15.55 -15.71
N THR A 47 -3.74 16.73 -15.95
CA THR A 47 -5.11 16.82 -16.46
C THR A 47 -5.15 16.37 -17.93
N ASP A 48 -6.35 16.05 -18.44
CA ASP A 48 -6.51 15.68 -19.85
C ASP A 48 -6.04 16.82 -20.77
N ALA A 49 -6.35 18.07 -20.41
CA ALA A 49 -5.89 19.24 -21.13
C ALA A 49 -4.36 19.41 -21.09
N ASP A 50 -3.70 19.05 -20.00
CA ASP A 50 -2.23 19.08 -19.94
C ASP A 50 -1.60 17.97 -20.78
N LEU A 51 -2.20 16.79 -20.81
CA LEU A 51 -1.76 15.69 -21.68
C LEU A 51 -1.90 16.07 -23.16
N GLU A 52 -3.00 16.70 -23.56
CA GLU A 52 -3.19 17.12 -24.96
C GLU A 52 -2.18 18.20 -25.40
N LYS A 53 -1.72 19.07 -24.48
CA LYS A 53 -0.59 19.97 -24.76
C LYS A 53 0.71 19.22 -25.03
N ILE A 54 0.95 18.12 -24.32
CA ILE A 54 2.12 17.26 -24.55
C ILE A 54 1.98 16.49 -25.88
N ARG A 55 0.77 16.02 -26.20
CA ARG A 55 0.49 15.30 -27.45
C ARG A 55 0.68 16.17 -28.68
N SER A 56 0.28 17.44 -28.61
CA SER A 56 0.41 18.45 -29.68
C SER A 56 1.71 19.27 -29.60
N ILE A 57 2.66 18.90 -28.73
CA ILE A 57 3.85 19.73 -28.46
C ILE A 57 4.74 19.93 -29.69
N SER A 58 4.66 19.02 -30.66
CA SER A 58 5.43 19.12 -31.92
C SER A 58 4.87 20.15 -32.89
N ASP A 59 3.60 20.52 -32.74
CA ASP A 59 2.90 21.47 -33.61
C ASP A 59 3.13 22.93 -33.17
N VAL A 60 3.61 23.12 -31.93
CA VAL A 60 4.03 24.42 -31.43
C VAL A 60 5.42 24.74 -32.00
N ALA A 61 5.50 25.75 -32.87
CA ALA A 61 6.70 26.06 -33.66
C ALA A 61 8.01 26.16 -32.82
N GLU A 62 9.12 25.69 -33.40
CA GLU A 62 10.46 25.55 -32.78
C GLU A 62 10.58 24.50 -31.66
N SER A 63 9.70 23.48 -31.69
CA SER A 63 9.67 22.44 -30.68
C SER A 63 10.88 21.49 -30.76
N HIS A 64 11.74 21.58 -29.75
CA HIS A 64 12.73 20.54 -29.41
C HIS A 64 12.05 19.21 -29.01
N PHE A 65 10.72 19.14 -28.96
CA PHE A 65 9.95 18.02 -28.45
C PHE A 65 9.20 17.29 -29.56
N LYS A 66 9.40 15.99 -29.61
CA LYS A 66 8.65 15.08 -30.46
C LYS A 66 7.96 14.07 -29.59
N SER A 67 6.63 14.14 -29.52
CA SER A 67 5.84 13.18 -28.77
C SER A 67 5.23 12.12 -29.70
N ARG A 68 5.03 10.91 -29.18
CA ARG A 68 4.31 9.85 -29.88
C ARG A 68 3.46 9.07 -28.90
N THR A 69 2.21 8.85 -29.26
CA THR A 69 1.31 7.97 -28.52
C THR A 69 1.44 6.55 -29.04
N LEU A 70 1.70 5.62 -28.13
CA LEU A 70 1.73 4.19 -28.39
C LEU A 70 0.54 3.55 -27.69
N ASP A 71 -0.29 2.89 -28.49
CA ASP A 71 -1.43 2.13 -28.02
C ASP A 71 -0.97 0.92 -27.19
N THR A 72 -1.46 0.84 -25.95
CA THR A 72 -1.25 -0.25 -25.00
C THR A 72 -2.47 -1.16 -24.89
N THR A 73 -3.22 -1.30 -25.97
CA THR A 73 -4.28 -2.31 -26.12
C THR A 73 -3.98 -3.27 -27.25
N PHE A 74 -4.58 -4.46 -27.21
CA PHE A 74 -4.44 -5.47 -28.26
C PHE A 74 -5.76 -6.11 -28.63
N HIS A 75 -5.82 -6.69 -29.82
CA HIS A 75 -7.06 -7.28 -30.34
C HIS A 75 -7.50 -8.47 -29.48
N ALA A 76 -8.75 -8.46 -29.03
CA ALA A 76 -9.33 -9.47 -28.14
C ALA A 76 -9.24 -10.89 -28.70
N GLY A 77 -9.28 -11.04 -30.04
CA GLY A 77 -9.12 -12.32 -30.72
C GLY A 77 -7.75 -13.00 -30.55
N LEU A 78 -6.72 -12.29 -30.05
CA LEU A 78 -5.45 -12.91 -29.69
C LEU A 78 -5.51 -13.67 -28.36
N GLY A 79 -6.51 -13.35 -27.51
CA GLY A 79 -6.65 -13.92 -26.17
C GLY A 79 -5.44 -13.68 -25.27
N ALA A 80 -5.39 -14.40 -24.14
CA ALA A 80 -4.31 -14.25 -23.17
C ALA A 80 -2.93 -14.63 -23.73
N ALA A 81 -2.89 -15.59 -24.65
CA ALA A 81 -1.66 -16.06 -25.29
C ALA A 81 -0.95 -14.97 -26.11
N GLY A 82 -1.67 -13.95 -26.60
CA GLY A 82 -1.09 -12.87 -27.39
C GLY A 82 -0.32 -11.83 -26.58
N MET A 83 -0.48 -11.77 -25.26
CA MET A 83 0.07 -10.68 -24.42
C MET A 83 1.60 -10.55 -24.53
N ASP A 84 2.32 -11.67 -24.59
CA ASP A 84 3.80 -11.64 -24.64
C ASP A 84 4.31 -11.01 -25.94
N GLN A 85 3.76 -11.44 -27.08
CA GLN A 85 4.09 -10.88 -28.39
C GLN A 85 3.74 -9.38 -28.45
N VAL A 86 2.56 -9.00 -27.95
CA VAL A 86 2.11 -7.61 -27.93
C VAL A 86 3.05 -6.71 -27.11
N LEU A 87 3.56 -7.21 -25.98
CA LEU A 87 4.53 -6.48 -25.16
C LEU A 87 5.86 -6.32 -25.89
N ASP A 88 6.35 -7.36 -26.55
CA ASP A 88 7.58 -7.29 -27.34
C ASP A 88 7.42 -6.29 -28.51
N GLU A 89 6.26 -6.29 -29.19
CA GLU A 89 5.91 -5.31 -30.23
C GLU A 89 5.79 -3.88 -29.70
N LEU A 90 5.20 -3.68 -28.51
CA LEU A 90 5.16 -2.37 -27.84
C LEU A 90 6.57 -1.85 -27.54
N CYS A 91 7.44 -2.69 -27.00
CA CYS A 91 8.83 -2.38 -26.74
C CYS A 91 9.60 -2.02 -28.03
N ALA A 92 9.40 -2.79 -29.11
CA ALA A 92 10.01 -2.52 -30.41
C ALA A 92 9.52 -1.19 -31.02
N ARG A 93 8.21 -0.90 -30.97
CA ARG A 93 7.63 0.37 -31.43
C ARG A 93 8.17 1.56 -30.62
N ALA A 94 8.32 1.40 -29.31
CA ALA A 94 8.91 2.41 -28.45
C ALA A 94 10.37 2.69 -28.82
N GLU A 95 11.18 1.64 -28.99
CA GLU A 95 12.57 1.77 -29.44
C GLU A 95 12.69 2.47 -30.80
N ALA A 96 11.90 2.03 -31.79
CA ALA A 96 11.89 2.64 -33.12
C ALA A 96 11.54 4.13 -33.05
N ALA A 97 10.52 4.49 -32.26
CA ALA A 97 10.13 5.88 -32.06
C ALA A 97 11.29 6.73 -31.51
N VAL A 98 12.00 6.25 -30.49
CA VAL A 98 13.14 6.98 -29.91
C VAL A 98 14.27 7.14 -30.94
N ARG A 99 14.55 6.10 -31.73
CA ARG A 99 15.57 6.15 -32.79
C ARG A 99 15.22 7.13 -33.91
N GLU A 100 13.93 7.34 -34.16
CA GLU A 100 13.41 8.37 -35.08
C GLU A 100 13.44 9.80 -34.48
N GLY A 101 13.94 9.95 -33.25
CA GLY A 101 14.09 11.24 -32.57
C GLY A 101 12.87 11.66 -31.74
N VAL A 102 11.94 10.75 -31.45
CA VAL A 102 10.89 11.00 -30.43
C VAL A 102 11.52 11.01 -29.06
N ASN A 103 11.21 12.05 -28.30
CA ASN A 103 11.76 12.26 -26.97
C ASN A 103 10.69 12.35 -25.88
N ILE A 104 9.42 12.12 -26.23
CA ILE A 104 8.33 11.85 -25.30
C ILE A 104 7.48 10.70 -25.85
N ILE A 105 7.34 9.61 -25.09
CA ILE A 105 6.41 8.53 -25.41
C ILE A 105 5.23 8.60 -24.45
N ILE A 106 4.02 8.59 -25.01
CA ILE A 106 2.77 8.50 -24.27
C ILE A 106 2.25 7.06 -24.45
N LEU A 107 2.25 6.26 -23.39
CA LEU A 107 1.63 4.94 -23.35
C LEU A 107 0.15 5.12 -23.02
N SER A 108 -0.76 4.69 -23.90
CA SER A 108 -2.19 4.98 -23.76
C SER A 108 -3.08 3.75 -23.97
N ASP A 109 -3.99 3.52 -23.01
CA ASP A 109 -5.04 2.50 -23.10
C ASP A 109 -6.41 3.05 -23.58
N ARG A 110 -6.47 4.32 -24.03
CA ARG A 110 -7.70 4.98 -24.51
C ARG A 110 -8.45 4.22 -25.61
N MET A 111 -7.76 3.36 -26.36
CA MET A 111 -8.33 2.53 -27.43
C MET A 111 -9.07 1.28 -26.92
N VAL A 112 -9.23 1.11 -25.61
CA VAL A 112 -10.03 0.03 -25.02
C VAL A 112 -11.45 0.04 -25.60
N GLY A 113 -11.94 -1.14 -25.98
CA GLY A 113 -13.22 -1.31 -26.65
C GLY A 113 -13.61 -2.78 -26.72
N SER A 114 -14.75 -3.10 -27.33
CA SER A 114 -15.26 -4.48 -27.38
C SER A 114 -14.32 -5.48 -28.07
N ASP A 115 -13.45 -5.00 -28.96
CA ASP A 115 -12.45 -5.78 -29.67
C ASP A 115 -11.01 -5.53 -29.18
N ARG A 116 -10.82 -4.68 -28.15
CA ARG A 116 -9.49 -4.27 -27.68
C ARG A 116 -9.33 -4.41 -26.17
N VAL A 117 -8.45 -5.33 -25.77
CA VAL A 117 -8.09 -5.60 -24.37
C VAL A 117 -6.95 -4.67 -23.95
N PRO A 118 -7.08 -3.93 -22.83
CA PRO A 118 -5.98 -3.11 -22.34
C PRO A 118 -4.90 -3.97 -21.67
N ILE A 119 -3.64 -3.69 -21.97
CA ILE A 119 -2.50 -4.22 -21.22
C ILE A 119 -2.50 -3.53 -19.84
N PRO A 120 -2.28 -4.25 -18.72
CA PRO A 120 -2.12 -3.62 -17.42
C PRO A 120 -1.09 -2.48 -17.47
N SER A 121 -1.49 -1.28 -17.08
CA SER A 121 -0.75 -0.04 -17.28
C SER A 121 0.65 -0.08 -16.68
N LEU A 122 0.78 -0.69 -15.50
CA LEU A 122 2.06 -0.91 -14.83
C LEU A 122 2.97 -1.84 -15.63
N LEU A 123 2.42 -2.93 -16.19
CA LEU A 123 3.18 -3.88 -17.00
C LEU A 123 3.65 -3.23 -18.31
N ALA A 124 2.79 -2.48 -19.00
CA ALA A 124 3.15 -1.74 -20.21
C ALA A 124 4.27 -0.72 -19.92
N CYS A 125 4.11 0.07 -18.87
CA CYS A 125 5.09 1.07 -18.44
C CYS A 125 6.45 0.44 -18.11
N ALA A 126 6.48 -0.57 -17.25
CA ALA A 126 7.70 -1.22 -16.82
C ALA A 126 8.41 -1.96 -17.98
N SER A 127 7.65 -2.62 -18.85
CA SER A 127 8.18 -3.30 -20.04
C SER A 127 8.95 -2.33 -20.94
N VAL A 128 8.33 -1.20 -21.29
CA VAL A 128 8.96 -0.16 -22.12
C VAL A 128 10.13 0.49 -21.39
N HIS A 129 9.97 0.82 -20.10
CA HIS A 129 11.03 1.41 -19.29
C HIS A 129 12.29 0.55 -19.27
N HIS A 130 12.16 -0.74 -18.92
CA HIS A 130 13.29 -1.65 -18.84
C HIS A 130 13.86 -2.00 -20.21
N HIS A 131 13.04 -2.12 -21.25
CA HIS A 131 13.52 -2.32 -22.61
C HIS A 131 14.42 -1.18 -23.07
N LEU A 132 13.96 0.07 -22.89
CA LEU A 132 14.73 1.25 -23.25
C LEU A 132 16.00 1.41 -22.41
N ILE A 133 16.03 0.92 -21.17
CA ILE A 133 17.27 0.85 -20.38
C ILE A 133 18.25 -0.13 -21.02
N ARG A 134 17.80 -1.35 -21.34
CA ARG A 134 18.65 -2.40 -21.93
C ARG A 134 19.24 -1.99 -23.28
N THR A 135 18.52 -1.19 -24.05
CA THR A 135 18.97 -0.69 -25.35
C THR A 135 19.71 0.66 -25.28
N GLY A 136 19.90 1.21 -24.07
CA GLY A 136 20.64 2.46 -23.87
C GLY A 136 19.89 3.73 -24.31
N LEU A 137 18.56 3.66 -24.47
CA LEU A 137 17.72 4.73 -25.00
C LEU A 137 16.86 5.44 -23.94
N ARG A 138 16.72 4.90 -22.72
CA ARG A 138 15.80 5.46 -21.70
C ARG A 138 16.15 6.90 -21.30
N THR A 139 17.41 7.29 -21.37
CA THR A 139 17.84 8.67 -21.08
C THR A 139 17.45 9.65 -22.19
N SER A 140 17.09 9.20 -23.38
CA SER A 140 16.78 10.07 -24.53
C SER A 140 15.29 10.41 -24.65
N VAL A 141 14.44 9.85 -23.78
CA VAL A 141 12.99 9.95 -23.89
C VAL A 141 12.32 10.05 -22.53
N GLY A 142 11.27 10.86 -22.44
CA GLY A 142 10.36 10.85 -21.30
C GLY A 142 9.19 9.90 -21.48
N LEU A 143 8.72 9.29 -20.39
CA LEU A 143 7.59 8.34 -20.42
C LEU A 143 6.39 8.94 -19.69
N VAL A 144 5.28 9.07 -20.42
CA VAL A 144 3.99 9.51 -19.90
C VAL A 144 3.00 8.36 -20.03
N VAL A 145 2.16 8.14 -19.02
CA VAL A 145 1.13 7.09 -19.01
C VAL A 145 -0.25 7.72 -18.99
N GLU A 146 -1.05 7.47 -20.01
CA GLU A 146 -2.48 7.77 -20.06
C GLU A 146 -3.23 6.46 -19.82
N SER A 147 -3.93 6.35 -18.68
CA SER A 147 -4.58 5.09 -18.34
C SER A 147 -5.88 5.26 -17.55
N GLY A 148 -6.84 4.36 -17.81
CA GLY A 148 -8.07 4.25 -17.04
C GLY A 148 -7.93 3.43 -15.73
N GLU A 149 -6.83 2.70 -15.55
CA GLU A 149 -6.60 1.81 -14.41
C GLU A 149 -6.18 2.51 -13.08
N PRO A 150 -5.24 3.49 -13.08
CA PRO A 150 -4.73 4.07 -11.85
C PRO A 150 -5.78 4.97 -11.18
N ARG A 151 -6.05 4.68 -9.90
CA ARG A 151 -7.08 5.37 -9.11
C ARG A 151 -6.72 5.52 -7.62
N GLU A 152 -5.87 4.62 -7.11
CA GLU A 152 -5.35 4.67 -5.75
C GLU A 152 -3.92 5.22 -5.73
N VAL A 153 -3.54 5.87 -4.63
CA VAL A 153 -2.17 6.42 -4.42
C VAL A 153 -1.08 5.40 -4.75
N HIS A 154 -1.30 4.13 -4.41
CA HIS A 154 -0.32 3.08 -4.66
C HIS A 154 -0.13 2.80 -6.17
N HIS A 155 -1.18 2.87 -6.98
CA HIS A 155 -1.06 2.68 -8.45
C HIS A 155 -0.14 3.74 -9.06
N PHE A 156 -0.32 5.00 -8.66
CA PHE A 156 0.55 6.11 -9.11
C PHE A 156 1.99 5.95 -8.61
N ALA A 157 2.18 5.50 -7.36
CA ALA A 157 3.51 5.25 -6.82
C ALA A 157 4.21 4.09 -7.56
N CYS A 158 3.50 3.03 -7.92
CA CYS A 158 4.04 1.94 -8.73
C CYS A 158 4.45 2.45 -10.12
N LEU A 159 3.55 3.11 -10.86
CA LEU A 159 3.87 3.67 -12.18
C LEU A 159 5.10 4.59 -12.12
N ALA A 160 5.19 5.45 -11.11
CA ALA A 160 6.37 6.28 -10.88
C ALA A 160 7.63 5.44 -10.63
N GLY A 161 7.58 4.50 -9.68
CA GLY A 161 8.70 3.65 -9.32
C GLY A 161 9.22 2.76 -10.45
N TYR A 162 8.41 2.52 -11.49
CA TYR A 162 8.78 1.77 -12.69
C TYR A 162 8.90 2.64 -13.95
N GLY A 163 9.04 3.97 -13.78
CA GLY A 163 9.61 4.84 -14.80
C GLY A 163 8.67 5.83 -15.46
N ALA A 164 7.42 5.96 -15.02
CA ALA A 164 6.51 7.01 -15.48
C ALA A 164 6.93 8.38 -14.92
N GLU A 165 7.24 9.33 -15.79
CA GLU A 165 7.55 10.71 -15.41
C GLU A 165 6.26 11.52 -15.20
N ALA A 166 5.19 11.18 -15.93
CA ALA A 166 3.89 11.77 -15.71
C ALA A 166 2.76 10.77 -16.00
N ILE A 167 1.60 10.98 -15.37
CA ILE A 167 0.47 10.07 -15.39
C ILE A 167 -0.81 10.89 -15.56
N ASN A 168 -1.62 10.53 -16.54
CA ASN A 168 -2.98 11.04 -16.74
C ASN A 168 -3.99 9.91 -16.43
N PRO A 169 -4.69 9.97 -15.28
CA PRO A 169 -5.70 8.97 -14.90
C PRO A 169 -7.09 9.35 -15.43
N TYR A 170 -7.28 9.38 -16.75
CA TYR A 170 -8.48 9.96 -17.36
C TYR A 170 -9.79 9.37 -16.80
N LEU A 171 -9.86 8.05 -16.63
CA LEU A 171 -11.10 7.40 -16.17
C LEU A 171 -11.40 7.71 -14.70
N ALA A 172 -10.36 7.95 -13.88
CA ALA A 172 -10.56 8.38 -12.51
C ALA A 172 -11.18 9.79 -12.47
N PHE A 173 -10.74 10.71 -13.36
CA PHE A 173 -11.34 12.04 -13.50
C PHE A 173 -12.78 11.97 -14.00
N GLU A 174 -13.03 11.22 -15.07
CA GLU A 174 -14.38 11.03 -15.61
C GLU A 174 -15.33 10.44 -14.55
N THR A 175 -14.85 9.47 -13.76
CA THR A 175 -15.63 8.84 -12.68
C THR A 175 -16.01 9.85 -11.58
N ILE A 176 -15.06 10.63 -11.06
CA ILE A 176 -15.36 11.58 -9.97
C ILE A 176 -16.24 12.74 -10.43
N ILE A 177 -16.12 13.16 -11.70
CA ILE A 177 -16.98 14.18 -12.32
C ILE A 177 -18.39 13.63 -12.48
N ALA A 178 -18.54 12.39 -12.98
CA ALA A 178 -19.85 11.73 -13.09
C ALA A 178 -20.54 11.51 -11.73
N MET A 179 -19.75 11.46 -10.65
CA MET A 179 -20.25 11.33 -9.28
C MET A 179 -20.47 12.67 -8.55
N LYS A 180 -20.32 13.80 -9.24
CA LYS A 180 -20.37 15.16 -8.67
C LYS A 180 -21.59 15.42 -7.78
N ASP A 181 -22.78 14.96 -8.18
CA ASP A 181 -24.02 15.15 -7.40
C ASP A 181 -24.04 14.37 -6.06
N ARG A 182 -23.13 13.41 -5.89
CA ARG A 182 -22.97 12.64 -4.64
C ARG A 182 -21.87 13.21 -3.74
N LEU A 183 -21.12 14.20 -4.20
CA LEU A 183 -20.05 14.82 -3.43
C LEU A 183 -20.60 15.86 -2.45
N PRO A 184 -19.95 16.04 -1.28
CA PRO A 184 -20.37 17.07 -0.34
C PRO A 184 -20.07 18.47 -0.90
N GLY A 185 -21.13 19.25 -1.11
CA GLY A 185 -21.07 20.63 -1.58
C GLY A 185 -21.16 20.77 -3.11
N SER A 186 -21.46 21.99 -3.57
CA SER A 186 -21.52 22.32 -5.00
C SER A 186 -20.13 22.69 -5.51
N LEU A 187 -19.42 21.73 -6.08
CA LEU A 187 -18.08 21.91 -6.68
C LEU A 187 -18.18 21.90 -8.20
N ASP A 188 -17.43 22.74 -8.91
CA ASP A 188 -17.27 22.60 -10.35
C ASP A 188 -16.25 21.51 -10.71
N ASP A 189 -16.19 21.13 -11.99
CA ASP A 189 -15.38 20.01 -12.45
C ASP A 189 -13.88 20.30 -12.27
N TYR A 190 -13.49 21.57 -12.43
CA TYR A 190 -12.14 22.04 -12.18
C TYR A 190 -11.70 21.81 -10.73
N GLU A 191 -12.52 22.23 -9.76
CA GLU A 191 -12.20 22.08 -8.35
C GLU A 191 -12.23 20.60 -7.92
N ILE A 192 -13.10 19.77 -8.50
CA ILE A 192 -13.10 18.31 -8.29
C ILE A 192 -11.76 17.70 -8.72
N VAL A 193 -11.35 17.92 -9.98
CA VAL A 193 -10.09 17.41 -10.53
C VAL A 193 -8.90 17.93 -9.73
N LYS A 194 -8.87 19.22 -9.41
CA LYS A 194 -7.81 19.85 -8.61
C LYS A 194 -7.69 19.23 -7.22
N ARG A 195 -8.81 18.94 -6.53
CA ARG A 195 -8.80 18.27 -5.21
C ARG A 195 -8.34 16.83 -5.30
N TYR A 196 -8.76 16.10 -6.34
CA TYR A 196 -8.28 14.74 -6.58
C TYR A 196 -6.76 14.72 -6.79
N ILE A 197 -6.27 15.55 -7.69
CA ILE A 197 -4.83 15.71 -7.97
C ILE A 197 -4.06 16.06 -6.69
N LYS A 198 -4.54 17.03 -5.91
CA LYS A 198 -3.94 17.39 -4.61
C LYS A 198 -3.89 16.22 -3.63
N SER A 199 -4.92 15.38 -3.63
CA SER A 199 -5.02 14.21 -2.74
C SER A 199 -4.03 13.12 -3.13
N ILE A 200 -3.90 12.84 -4.43
CA ILE A 200 -2.87 11.94 -4.97
C ILE A 200 -1.47 12.49 -4.69
N GLY A 201 -1.24 13.78 -4.91
CA GLY A 201 0.05 14.43 -4.63
C GLY A 201 0.47 14.28 -3.16
N LYS A 202 -0.42 14.57 -2.21
CA LYS A 202 -0.16 14.33 -0.78
C LYS A 202 0.07 12.86 -0.48
N GLY A 203 -0.64 11.96 -1.17
CA GLY A 203 -0.43 10.52 -1.08
C GLY A 203 0.96 10.10 -1.55
N LEU A 204 1.45 10.64 -2.67
CA LEU A 204 2.77 10.36 -3.21
C LEU A 204 3.87 10.86 -2.26
N LEU A 205 3.78 12.10 -1.77
CA LEU A 205 4.68 12.62 -0.73
C LEU A 205 4.74 11.67 0.46
N LYS A 206 3.58 11.21 0.92
CA LYS A 206 3.47 10.26 2.02
C LYS A 206 4.09 8.89 1.71
N VAL A 207 4.02 8.37 0.49
CA VAL A 207 4.66 7.10 0.12
C VAL A 207 6.17 7.25 0.06
N MET A 208 6.67 8.30 -0.60
CA MET A 208 8.12 8.57 -0.72
C MET A 208 8.77 8.80 0.65
N SER A 209 8.07 9.51 1.55
CA SER A 209 8.60 9.84 2.87
C SER A 209 8.83 8.61 3.75
N LYS A 210 8.15 7.48 3.49
CA LYS A 210 8.32 6.21 4.23
C LYS A 210 9.75 5.68 4.17
N MET A 211 10.46 5.98 3.08
CA MET A 211 11.86 5.60 2.87
C MET A 211 12.81 6.79 2.96
N GLY A 212 12.32 7.96 3.38
CA GLY A 212 13.12 9.18 3.48
C GLY A 212 13.47 9.81 2.13
N ILE A 213 12.66 9.57 1.09
CA ILE A 213 12.89 10.13 -0.25
C ILE A 213 12.12 11.44 -0.37
N SER A 214 12.83 12.52 -0.70
CA SER A 214 12.26 13.86 -0.77
C SER A 214 11.70 14.25 -2.13
N THR A 215 12.20 13.69 -3.23
CA THR A 215 11.86 14.16 -4.58
C THR A 215 11.27 13.07 -5.47
N TYR A 216 10.23 13.40 -6.23
CA TYR A 216 9.66 12.51 -7.24
C TYR A 216 10.70 12.07 -8.27
N GLN A 217 11.61 12.96 -8.67
CA GLN A 217 12.67 12.63 -9.63
C GLN A 217 13.60 11.52 -9.15
N SER A 218 13.88 11.46 -7.84
CA SER A 218 14.69 10.37 -7.25
C SER A 218 13.88 9.10 -7.04
N TYR A 219 12.57 9.22 -6.83
CA TYR A 219 11.66 8.08 -6.67
C TYR A 219 11.34 7.41 -8.02
N CYS A 220 11.28 8.18 -9.10
CA CYS A 220 10.95 7.70 -10.44
C CYS A 220 11.99 6.70 -10.95
N GLY A 221 11.56 5.47 -11.23
CA GLY A 221 12.42 4.36 -11.64
C GLY A 221 13.23 3.71 -10.51
N ALA A 222 13.04 4.11 -9.24
CA ALA A 222 13.83 3.61 -8.12
C ALA A 222 13.38 2.25 -7.56
N GLN A 223 12.23 1.73 -7.98
CA GLN A 223 11.68 0.42 -7.59
C GLN A 223 11.64 0.19 -6.06
N ILE A 224 11.03 1.11 -5.32
CA ILE A 224 10.92 1.04 -3.85
C ILE A 224 9.76 0.10 -3.44
N PHE A 225 9.81 -1.14 -3.95
CA PHE A 225 8.77 -2.15 -3.80
C PHE A 225 9.37 -3.55 -3.60
N ASP A 226 8.57 -4.45 -3.01
CA ASP A 226 8.86 -5.87 -2.89
C ASP A 226 7.69 -6.64 -3.51
N ALA A 227 7.98 -7.55 -4.43
CA ALA A 227 6.97 -8.31 -5.14
C ALA A 227 6.63 -9.60 -4.39
N VAL A 228 5.35 -9.80 -4.11
CA VAL A 228 4.83 -11.00 -3.45
C VAL A 228 3.82 -11.67 -4.39
N GLY A 229 4.05 -12.95 -4.69
CA GLY A 229 3.20 -13.75 -5.56
C GLY A 229 3.50 -13.60 -7.06
N LEU A 230 4.67 -13.07 -7.45
CA LEU A 230 5.09 -12.96 -8.86
C LEU A 230 6.29 -13.88 -9.12
N LYS A 231 6.29 -14.62 -10.23
CA LYS A 231 7.42 -15.50 -10.59
C LYS A 231 8.70 -14.70 -10.87
N ALA A 232 9.84 -15.29 -10.53
CA ALA A 232 11.14 -14.62 -10.67
C ALA A 232 11.51 -14.30 -12.12
N ASP A 233 11.14 -15.16 -13.08
CA ASP A 233 11.34 -14.96 -14.51
C ASP A 233 10.50 -13.78 -15.06
N PHE A 234 9.24 -13.67 -14.62
CA PHE A 234 8.36 -12.55 -14.92
C PHE A 234 8.92 -11.22 -14.39
N VAL A 235 9.34 -11.20 -13.11
CA VAL A 235 10.00 -10.04 -12.50
C VAL A 235 11.30 -9.72 -13.23
N GLY A 236 12.11 -10.73 -13.57
CA GLY A 236 13.35 -10.56 -14.32
C GLY A 236 13.16 -9.94 -15.71
N LYS A 237 12.08 -10.28 -16.42
CA LYS A 237 11.78 -9.72 -17.75
C LYS A 237 11.27 -8.27 -17.66
N PHE A 238 10.27 -8.03 -16.81
CA PHE A 238 9.47 -6.80 -16.84
C PHE A 238 9.74 -5.80 -15.71
N PHE A 239 10.28 -6.25 -14.58
CA PHE A 239 10.49 -5.46 -13.35
C PHE A 239 11.91 -5.67 -12.78
N ALA A 240 12.89 -5.79 -13.68
CA ALA A 240 14.24 -6.23 -13.34
C ALA A 240 14.85 -5.38 -12.21
N GLY A 241 15.34 -6.05 -11.16
CA GLY A 241 15.89 -5.42 -9.95
C GLY A 241 14.97 -5.51 -8.73
N THR A 242 13.68 -5.77 -8.92
CA THR A 242 12.71 -5.94 -7.83
C THR A 242 12.87 -7.31 -7.16
N HIS A 243 12.80 -7.36 -5.83
CA HIS A 243 12.87 -8.60 -5.08
C HIS A 243 11.54 -9.36 -5.15
N THR A 244 11.61 -10.69 -5.25
CA THR A 244 10.48 -11.58 -4.99
C THR A 244 10.95 -12.83 -4.28
N ARG A 245 10.41 -13.08 -3.08
CA ARG A 245 10.78 -14.26 -2.25
C ARG A 245 9.73 -15.34 -2.28
N VAL A 246 8.47 -14.93 -2.43
CA VAL A 246 7.32 -15.83 -2.54
C VAL A 246 6.82 -15.65 -3.96
N GLU A 247 7.15 -16.62 -4.81
CA GLU A 247 6.72 -16.63 -6.21
C GLU A 247 5.24 -17.01 -6.32
N GLY A 248 4.67 -16.84 -7.52
CA GLY A 248 3.26 -17.13 -7.76
C GLY A 248 2.91 -17.10 -9.24
N VAL A 249 2.17 -16.08 -9.65
CA VAL A 249 1.69 -15.90 -11.03
C VAL A 249 2.78 -15.35 -11.95
N GLY A 250 2.69 -15.67 -13.24
CA GLY A 250 3.50 -15.10 -14.30
C GLY A 250 2.63 -14.36 -15.34
N LEU A 251 3.19 -14.19 -16.54
CA LEU A 251 2.51 -13.44 -17.61
C LEU A 251 1.20 -14.10 -18.05
N ALA A 252 1.15 -15.42 -18.12
CA ALA A 252 -0.02 -16.15 -18.60
C ALA A 252 -1.25 -15.90 -17.71
N GLU A 253 -1.07 -16.00 -16.39
CA GLU A 253 -2.15 -15.78 -15.42
C GLU A 253 -2.58 -14.30 -15.40
N ILE A 254 -1.63 -13.35 -15.50
CA ILE A 254 -1.94 -11.92 -15.58
C ILE A 254 -2.71 -11.58 -16.87
N ALA A 255 -2.31 -12.17 -18.00
CA ALA A 255 -2.99 -11.98 -19.27
C ALA A 255 -4.41 -12.57 -19.25
N GLU A 256 -4.59 -13.73 -18.63
CA GLU A 256 -5.91 -14.33 -18.44
C GLU A 256 -6.82 -13.45 -17.58
N GLU A 257 -6.31 -12.87 -16.49
CA GLU A 257 -7.10 -11.92 -15.69
C GLU A 257 -7.51 -10.67 -16.46
N ALA A 258 -6.62 -10.12 -17.31
CA ALA A 258 -6.92 -8.96 -18.14
C ALA A 258 -8.02 -9.28 -19.17
N VAL A 259 -7.92 -10.42 -19.84
CA VAL A 259 -8.92 -10.88 -20.83
C VAL A 259 -10.25 -11.22 -20.15
N ARG A 260 -10.24 -11.85 -18.98
CA ARG A 260 -11.46 -12.15 -18.22
C ARG A 260 -12.21 -10.88 -17.83
N ARG A 261 -11.52 -9.89 -17.25
CA ARG A 261 -12.14 -8.59 -16.88
C ARG A 261 -12.70 -7.86 -18.10
N HIS A 262 -12.01 -7.95 -19.24
CA HIS A 262 -12.51 -7.39 -20.49
C HIS A 262 -13.77 -8.11 -20.97
N ALA A 263 -13.79 -9.45 -20.95
CA ALA A 263 -14.96 -10.25 -21.31
C ALA A 263 -16.16 -9.98 -20.38
N ASP A 264 -15.93 -9.76 -19.08
CA ASP A 264 -16.98 -9.39 -18.14
C ASP A 264 -17.58 -8.01 -18.47
N ALA A 265 -16.72 -7.04 -18.80
CA ALA A 265 -17.14 -5.66 -19.10
C ALA A 265 -17.85 -5.51 -20.46
N PHE A 266 -17.44 -6.27 -21.48
CA PHE A 266 -18.00 -6.19 -22.84
C PHE A 266 -18.92 -7.37 -23.20
N GLY A 267 -19.11 -8.31 -22.29
CA GLY A 267 -20.02 -9.44 -22.46
C GLY A 267 -21.48 -9.09 -22.25
N GLU A 268 -22.34 -10.12 -22.32
CA GLU A 268 -23.80 -9.97 -22.20
C GLU A 268 -24.31 -9.89 -20.75
N ALA A 269 -23.41 -9.80 -19.77
CA ALA A 269 -23.76 -9.71 -18.36
C ALA A 269 -24.48 -8.40 -18.05
N LEU A 270 -25.82 -8.44 -18.01
CA LEU A 270 -26.67 -7.26 -17.83
C LEU A 270 -26.39 -6.47 -16.54
N VAL A 271 -25.88 -7.13 -15.50
CA VAL A 271 -25.55 -6.50 -14.21
C VAL A 271 -24.48 -5.41 -14.39
N TYR A 272 -23.45 -5.67 -15.20
CA TYR A 272 -22.35 -4.74 -15.42
C TYR A 272 -22.73 -3.51 -16.25
N LYS A 273 -23.92 -3.48 -16.85
CA LYS A 273 -24.45 -2.29 -17.53
C LYS A 273 -24.85 -1.19 -16.56
N THR A 274 -25.17 -1.51 -15.31
CA THR A 274 -25.71 -0.54 -14.33
C THR A 274 -25.05 -0.59 -12.95
N ALA A 275 -24.26 -1.62 -12.66
CA ALA A 275 -23.61 -1.79 -11.37
C ALA A 275 -22.21 -2.42 -11.49
N LEU A 276 -21.32 -2.03 -10.58
CA LEU A 276 -20.06 -2.71 -10.35
C LEU A 276 -20.24 -3.83 -9.33
N ASP A 277 -19.25 -4.73 -9.23
CA ASP A 277 -19.23 -5.74 -8.18
C ASP A 277 -19.27 -5.11 -6.78
N VAL A 278 -19.81 -5.88 -5.83
CA VAL A 278 -20.01 -5.44 -4.45
C VAL A 278 -18.69 -5.06 -3.76
N GLY A 279 -17.57 -5.64 -4.21
CA GLY A 279 -16.26 -5.55 -3.57
C GLY A 279 -16.25 -6.17 -2.17
N GLY A 280 -15.19 -5.93 -1.41
CA GLY A 280 -15.03 -6.45 -0.05
C GLY A 280 -13.61 -6.33 0.49
N GLU A 281 -12.72 -5.68 -0.23
CA GLU A 281 -11.28 -5.57 0.04
C GLU A 281 -11.03 -4.81 1.35
N TYR A 282 -11.79 -3.73 1.58
CA TYR A 282 -11.61 -2.85 2.75
C TYR A 282 -12.43 -3.27 3.97
N ALA A 283 -13.56 -3.93 3.75
CA ALA A 283 -14.47 -4.32 4.82
C ALA A 283 -15.28 -5.56 4.40
N TYR A 284 -15.52 -6.45 5.38
CA TYR A 284 -16.30 -7.66 5.18
C TYR A 284 -17.70 -7.34 4.60
N ARG A 285 -18.06 -8.05 3.53
CA ARG A 285 -19.39 -8.07 2.93
C ARG A 285 -19.78 -9.51 2.64
N SER A 286 -21.05 -9.86 2.81
CA SER A 286 -21.51 -11.25 2.66
C SER A 286 -21.34 -11.84 1.24
N ARG A 287 -21.16 -10.99 0.22
CA ARG A 287 -20.87 -11.39 -1.17
C ARG A 287 -19.57 -10.76 -1.69
N GLY A 288 -18.70 -10.33 -0.77
CA GLY A 288 -17.43 -9.73 -1.10
C GLY A 288 -16.27 -10.69 -0.93
N GLU A 289 -15.07 -10.12 -0.89
CA GLU A 289 -13.84 -10.83 -0.58
C GLU A 289 -13.90 -11.60 0.75
N ASP A 290 -13.08 -12.64 0.83
CA ASP A 290 -12.95 -13.47 2.03
C ASP A 290 -12.14 -12.77 3.13
N HIS A 291 -12.64 -12.83 4.36
CA HIS A 291 -11.99 -12.24 5.55
C HIS A 291 -11.78 -13.28 6.64
N ALA A 292 -10.65 -13.18 7.35
CA ALA A 292 -10.39 -14.03 8.52
C ALA A 292 -11.34 -13.72 9.69
N TRP A 293 -11.73 -12.45 9.83
CA TRP A 293 -12.67 -11.98 10.85
C TRP A 293 -14.04 -11.78 10.22
N THR A 294 -14.99 -12.65 10.57
CA THR A 294 -16.39 -12.59 10.12
C THR A 294 -17.30 -12.45 11.33
N ALA A 295 -18.58 -12.13 11.11
CA ALA A 295 -19.57 -12.08 12.19
C ALA A 295 -19.65 -13.42 12.95
N GLU A 296 -19.56 -14.54 12.23
CA GLU A 296 -19.56 -15.88 12.80
C GLU A 296 -18.31 -16.15 13.64
N SER A 297 -17.11 -15.92 13.11
CA SER A 297 -15.86 -16.21 13.83
C SER A 297 -15.71 -15.34 15.08
N VAL A 298 -16.09 -14.06 15.00
CA VAL A 298 -16.11 -13.15 16.14
C VAL A 298 -17.15 -13.58 17.17
N GLY A 299 -18.37 -13.95 16.73
CA GLY A 299 -19.44 -14.40 17.62
C GLY A 299 -19.06 -15.66 18.41
N LEU A 300 -18.48 -16.66 17.75
CA LEU A 300 -18.02 -17.89 18.39
C LEU A 300 -16.94 -17.63 19.43
N LEU A 301 -15.94 -16.78 19.11
CA LEU A 301 -14.88 -16.44 20.06
C LEU A 301 -15.41 -15.69 21.28
N GLN A 302 -16.30 -14.71 21.09
CA GLN A 302 -16.92 -13.97 22.20
C GLN A 302 -17.73 -14.89 23.11
N HIS A 303 -18.51 -15.79 22.54
CA HIS A 303 -19.30 -16.76 23.28
C HIS A 303 -18.45 -17.82 23.99
N ALA A 304 -17.34 -18.23 23.38
CA ALA A 304 -16.38 -19.13 24.01
C ALA A 304 -15.75 -18.49 25.25
N ALA A 305 -15.27 -17.25 25.12
CA ALA A 305 -14.63 -16.51 26.21
C ALA A 305 -15.61 -16.18 27.35
N ARG A 306 -16.83 -15.71 27.04
CA ARG A 306 -17.83 -15.36 28.06
C ARG A 306 -18.44 -16.57 28.76
N GLY A 307 -18.66 -17.66 28.03
CA GLY A 307 -19.27 -18.88 28.55
C GLY A 307 -18.29 -19.93 29.04
N ASN A 308 -16.98 -19.66 28.98
CA ASN A 308 -15.91 -20.64 29.22
C ASN A 308 -16.12 -21.97 28.46
N SER A 309 -16.56 -21.88 27.20
CA SER A 309 -16.97 -23.03 26.40
C SER A 309 -15.86 -23.50 25.47
N LEU A 310 -15.25 -24.64 25.80
CA LEU A 310 -14.23 -25.27 24.97
C LEU A 310 -14.78 -25.71 23.60
N GLU A 311 -16.03 -26.17 23.56
CA GLU A 311 -16.70 -26.56 22.31
C GLU A 311 -16.80 -25.38 21.33
N ARG A 312 -17.27 -24.22 21.80
CA ARG A 312 -17.35 -23.01 20.97
C ARG A 312 -15.98 -22.51 20.54
N TYR A 313 -14.97 -22.64 21.40
CA TYR A 313 -13.58 -22.32 21.02
C TYR A 313 -13.07 -23.27 19.92
N ARG A 314 -13.38 -24.58 20.00
CA ARG A 314 -13.03 -25.55 18.95
C ARG A 314 -13.73 -25.24 17.63
N ALA A 315 -15.00 -24.84 17.67
CA ALA A 315 -15.72 -24.38 16.48
C ALA A 315 -15.07 -23.13 15.85
N PHE A 316 -14.74 -22.12 16.67
CA PHE A 316 -13.96 -20.96 16.22
C PHE A 316 -12.61 -21.37 15.60
N ALA A 317 -11.84 -22.20 16.30
CA ALA A 317 -10.53 -22.64 15.86
C ALA A 317 -10.60 -23.45 14.56
N LYS A 318 -11.65 -24.27 14.39
CA LYS A 318 -11.92 -25.02 13.17
C LYS A 318 -12.07 -24.06 11.97
N ILE A 319 -12.95 -23.06 12.07
CA ILE A 319 -13.16 -22.05 11.00
C ILE A 319 -11.85 -21.33 10.64
N LEU A 320 -11.01 -21.01 11.62
CA LEU A 320 -9.76 -20.28 11.39
C LEU A 320 -8.59 -21.16 10.92
N ASN A 321 -8.64 -22.48 11.19
CA ASN A 321 -7.57 -23.43 10.87
C ASN A 321 -7.83 -24.23 9.60
N GLU A 322 -9.09 -24.45 9.22
CA GLU A 322 -9.48 -25.06 7.94
C GLU A 322 -9.31 -24.04 6.79
N GLN A 323 -8.10 -23.48 6.69
CA GLN A 323 -7.69 -22.57 5.62
C GLN A 323 -7.32 -23.31 4.33
N SER A 324 -7.41 -24.64 4.31
CA SER A 324 -7.18 -25.46 3.12
C SER A 324 -8.21 -25.19 2.01
N GLU A 325 -9.38 -24.65 2.36
CA GLU A 325 -10.41 -24.22 1.39
C GLU A 325 -10.40 -22.69 1.16
N ARG A 326 -9.83 -21.92 2.10
CA ARG A 326 -9.78 -20.44 2.06
C ARG A 326 -8.35 -19.95 2.33
N LEU A 327 -7.57 -19.86 1.27
CA LEU A 327 -6.13 -19.52 1.31
C LEU A 327 -5.89 -18.02 1.58
N LEU A 328 -6.17 -17.58 2.81
CA LEU A 328 -6.02 -16.18 3.23
C LEU A 328 -4.61 -15.81 3.69
N THR A 329 -3.80 -16.79 4.10
CA THR A 329 -2.47 -16.54 4.66
C THR A 329 -1.47 -17.58 4.21
N LEU A 330 -0.19 -17.21 4.12
CA LEU A 330 0.88 -18.14 3.72
C LEU A 330 0.98 -19.36 4.65
N ARG A 331 0.69 -19.21 5.95
CA ARG A 331 0.70 -20.35 6.89
C ARG A 331 -0.34 -21.43 6.54
N GLY A 332 -1.40 -21.08 5.81
CA GLY A 332 -2.42 -22.02 5.35
C GLY A 332 -1.93 -22.98 4.26
N LEU A 333 -0.81 -22.65 3.60
CA LEU A 333 -0.17 -23.51 2.59
C LEU A 333 0.68 -24.62 3.23
N PHE A 334 0.92 -24.56 4.55
CA PHE A 334 1.72 -25.54 5.26
C PHE A 334 0.83 -26.52 6.02
N ARG A 335 1.23 -27.80 6.02
CA ARG A 335 0.70 -28.82 6.92
C ARG A 335 1.78 -29.20 7.93
N ILE A 336 1.38 -29.33 9.20
CA ILE A 336 2.26 -29.87 10.23
C ILE A 336 2.29 -31.39 10.06
N LYS A 337 3.48 -31.96 9.85
CA LYS A 337 3.68 -33.40 9.85
C LYS A 337 3.44 -33.96 11.25
N ASN A 338 2.67 -35.02 11.34
CA ASN A 338 2.38 -35.66 12.61
C ASN A 338 3.58 -36.52 13.07
N ALA A 339 3.51 -37.04 14.30
CA ALA A 339 4.59 -37.84 14.87
C ALA A 339 4.90 -39.09 14.03
N GLU A 340 3.88 -39.75 13.48
CA GLU A 340 4.05 -40.97 12.68
C GLU A 340 4.80 -40.69 11.37
N GLU A 341 4.46 -39.60 10.69
CA GLU A 341 5.14 -39.12 9.48
C GLU A 341 6.62 -38.78 9.73
N GLU A 342 6.95 -38.34 10.94
CA GLU A 342 8.31 -38.08 11.42
C GLU A 342 8.98 -39.31 12.07
N LYS A 343 8.35 -40.49 12.01
CA LYS A 343 8.83 -41.74 12.64
C LYS A 343 9.07 -41.61 14.16
N ARG A 344 8.25 -40.80 14.83
CA ARG A 344 8.23 -40.57 16.27
C ARG A 344 6.95 -41.14 16.87
N LYS A 345 6.99 -41.51 18.16
CA LYS A 345 5.79 -41.89 18.90
C LYS A 345 5.09 -40.64 19.45
N PRO A 346 3.76 -40.52 19.31
CA PRO A 346 2.99 -39.51 20.05
C PRO A 346 3.25 -39.63 21.54
N ILE A 347 3.29 -38.50 22.23
CA ILE A 347 3.44 -38.45 23.69
C ILE A 347 2.08 -38.20 24.36
N PRO A 348 1.86 -38.74 25.56
CA PRO A 348 0.74 -38.35 26.42
C PRO A 348 0.72 -36.84 26.73
N LEU A 349 -0.48 -36.26 26.86
CA LEU A 349 -0.65 -34.80 27.06
C LEU A 349 -0.09 -34.31 28.41
N ASP A 350 -0.05 -35.16 29.42
CA ASP A 350 0.55 -34.87 30.74
C ASP A 350 2.08 -34.72 30.69
N GLN A 351 2.73 -35.18 29.61
CA GLN A 351 4.15 -34.94 29.35
C GLN A 351 4.41 -33.60 28.63
N VAL A 352 3.36 -32.91 28.18
CA VAL A 352 3.48 -31.59 27.56
C VAL A 352 3.58 -30.52 28.64
N GLU A 353 4.34 -29.46 28.36
CA GLU A 353 4.44 -28.29 29.24
C GLU A 353 3.04 -27.76 29.63
N PRO A 354 2.77 -27.55 30.94
CA PRO A 354 1.45 -27.09 31.39
C PRO A 354 1.05 -25.75 30.76
N ALA A 355 -0.26 -25.60 30.50
CA ALA A 355 -0.80 -24.36 29.91
C ALA A 355 -0.43 -23.10 30.72
N LYS A 356 -0.41 -23.19 32.06
CA LYS A 356 0.00 -22.09 32.96
C LYS A 356 1.43 -21.59 32.74
N ASP A 357 2.30 -22.41 32.16
CA ASP A 357 3.69 -22.07 31.87
C ASP A 357 3.84 -21.59 30.41
N LEU A 358 3.07 -22.18 29.49
CA LEU A 358 2.99 -21.73 28.09
C LEU A 358 2.46 -20.30 27.97
N VAL A 359 1.40 -19.93 28.71
CA VAL A 359 0.79 -18.59 28.61
C VAL A 359 1.72 -17.45 29.05
N LYS A 360 2.78 -17.75 29.82
CA LYS A 360 3.81 -16.76 30.20
C LYS A 360 4.61 -16.25 29.00
N ARG A 361 4.59 -17.00 27.90
CA ARG A 361 5.21 -16.61 26.62
C ARG A 361 4.33 -15.63 25.83
N PHE A 362 3.05 -15.50 26.17
CA PHE A 362 2.13 -14.63 25.46
C PHE A 362 2.26 -13.18 25.91
N ALA A 363 2.17 -12.29 24.93
CA ALA A 363 2.04 -10.87 25.15
C ALA A 363 0.84 -10.32 24.38
N THR A 364 0.09 -9.41 24.99
CA THR A 364 -0.94 -8.68 24.23
C THR A 364 -0.28 -7.70 23.28
N GLY A 365 -0.94 -7.40 22.16
CA GLY A 365 -0.49 -6.37 21.23
C GLY A 365 -0.32 -5.00 21.90
N ALA A 366 0.58 -4.19 21.36
CA ALA A 366 0.84 -2.82 21.81
C ALA A 366 -0.28 -1.88 21.33
N MET A 367 -1.32 -1.72 22.14
CA MET A 367 -2.47 -0.86 21.82
C MET A 367 -2.47 0.34 22.77
N SER A 368 -2.44 1.56 22.20
CA SER A 368 -2.29 2.78 23.00
C SER A 368 -3.54 3.10 23.83
N PHE A 369 -3.35 3.57 25.06
CA PHE A 369 -4.39 4.30 25.78
C PHE A 369 -4.80 5.54 24.96
N GLY A 370 -6.09 5.63 24.62
CA GLY A 370 -6.65 6.60 23.67
C GLY A 370 -7.05 5.96 22.33
N SER A 371 -6.31 4.96 21.83
CA SER A 371 -6.82 4.13 20.73
C SER A 371 -7.93 3.19 21.22
N ILE A 372 -7.72 2.59 22.39
CA ILE A 372 -8.71 1.84 23.15
C ILE A 372 -9.04 2.58 24.46
N SER A 373 -10.18 2.25 25.06
CA SER A 373 -10.60 2.86 26.32
C SER A 373 -9.71 2.44 27.50
N ARG A 374 -9.78 3.18 28.60
CA ARG A 374 -9.06 2.84 29.83
C ARG A 374 -9.45 1.46 30.33
N GLU A 375 -10.75 1.15 30.32
CA GLU A 375 -11.32 -0.11 30.78
C GLU A 375 -10.76 -1.29 29.97
N ALA A 376 -10.72 -1.17 28.64
CA ALA A 376 -10.13 -2.19 27.79
C ALA A 376 -8.62 -2.35 28.07
N HIS A 377 -7.91 -1.24 28.20
CA HIS A 377 -6.45 -1.23 28.41
C HIS A 377 -6.05 -1.85 29.75
N THR A 378 -6.73 -1.47 30.85
CA THR A 378 -6.46 -2.02 32.18
C THR A 378 -6.95 -3.45 32.32
N THR A 379 -8.06 -3.83 31.68
CA THR A 379 -8.54 -5.23 31.67
C THR A 379 -7.49 -6.16 31.06
N LEU A 380 -6.85 -5.77 29.96
CA LEU A 380 -5.76 -6.53 29.36
C LEU A 380 -4.57 -6.65 30.31
N ALA A 381 -4.17 -5.56 30.97
CA ALA A 381 -3.06 -5.58 31.92
C ALA A 381 -3.34 -6.51 33.12
N ILE A 382 -4.51 -6.38 33.74
CA ILE A 382 -4.93 -7.25 34.85
C ILE A 382 -4.92 -8.71 34.41
N ALA A 383 -5.53 -9.02 33.26
CA ALA A 383 -5.62 -10.39 32.76
C ALA A 383 -4.22 -11.00 32.53
N MET A 384 -3.31 -10.27 31.88
CA MET A 384 -1.97 -10.77 31.60
C MET A 384 -1.13 -10.93 32.86
N ASN A 385 -1.24 -9.99 33.80
CA ASN A 385 -0.53 -10.06 35.09
C ASN A 385 -1.00 -11.27 35.91
N ARG A 386 -2.31 -11.57 35.93
CA ARG A 386 -2.87 -12.74 36.62
C ARG A 386 -2.33 -14.07 36.10
N ILE A 387 -2.11 -14.18 34.78
CA ILE A 387 -1.62 -15.41 34.15
C ILE A 387 -0.08 -15.46 34.00
N GLY A 388 0.62 -14.43 34.48
CA GLY A 388 2.08 -14.31 34.36
C GLY A 388 2.59 -14.05 32.93
N GLY A 389 1.70 -13.65 32.02
CA GLY A 389 2.06 -13.14 30.70
C GLY A 389 2.36 -11.65 30.75
N LYS A 390 2.40 -10.98 29.60
CA LYS A 390 2.76 -9.55 29.53
C LYS A 390 1.75 -8.73 28.75
N SER A 391 1.35 -7.57 29.28
CA SER A 391 0.67 -6.55 28.48
C SER A 391 1.63 -5.44 28.06
N ASN A 392 1.23 -4.67 27.05
CA ASN A 392 2.03 -3.60 26.47
C ASN A 392 1.23 -2.29 26.41
N THR A 393 1.83 -1.18 26.84
CA THR A 393 1.14 0.11 26.89
C THR A 393 0.72 0.67 25.55
N GLY A 394 1.40 0.27 24.47
CA GLY A 394 1.40 1.03 23.23
C GLY A 394 2.00 2.44 23.41
N GLU A 395 1.82 3.29 22.40
CA GLU A 395 2.47 4.61 22.32
C GLU A 395 1.83 5.70 23.18
N GLY A 396 0.84 5.37 24.00
CA GLY A 396 -0.07 6.36 24.59
C GLY A 396 0.31 6.86 25.98
N GLY A 397 1.41 6.37 26.54
CA GLY A 397 1.71 6.50 27.97
C GLY A 397 0.91 5.51 28.84
N GLU A 398 1.06 5.62 30.15
CA GLU A 398 0.31 4.85 31.16
C GLU A 398 0.09 5.73 32.39
N GLU A 399 -1.11 5.69 32.97
CA GLU A 399 -1.45 6.53 34.12
C GLU A 399 -0.73 6.07 35.39
N ALA A 400 -0.16 7.01 36.15
CA ALA A 400 0.67 6.71 37.31
C ALA A 400 -0.07 5.96 38.44
N ASP A 401 -1.38 6.11 38.54
CA ASP A 401 -2.19 5.38 39.52
C ASP A 401 -2.14 3.87 39.31
N ARG A 402 -1.88 3.41 38.07
CA ARG A 402 -1.79 1.99 37.71
C ARG A 402 -0.54 1.29 38.21
N PHE A 403 0.47 2.05 38.62
CA PHE A 403 1.73 1.50 39.12
C PHE A 403 1.58 0.92 40.54
N LYS A 404 0.50 1.29 41.24
CA LYS A 404 0.19 0.76 42.56
C LYS A 404 -0.67 -0.51 42.42
N PRO A 405 -0.36 -1.58 43.18
CA PRO A 405 -1.25 -2.73 43.28
C PRO A 405 -2.64 -2.33 43.77
N MET A 406 -3.65 -3.01 43.24
CA MET A 406 -5.03 -2.85 43.66
C MET A 406 -5.27 -3.50 45.02
N PRO A 407 -6.29 -3.09 45.79
CA PRO A 407 -6.59 -3.68 47.10
C PRO A 407 -6.85 -5.19 47.08
N ASN A 408 -7.29 -5.74 45.95
CA ASN A 408 -7.53 -7.17 45.75
C ASN A 408 -6.27 -7.96 45.31
N GLY A 409 -5.11 -7.30 45.25
CA GLY A 409 -3.84 -7.91 44.82
C GLY A 409 -3.57 -7.87 43.31
N ASP A 410 -4.53 -7.44 42.49
CA ASP A 410 -4.32 -7.27 41.05
C ASP A 410 -3.38 -6.10 40.74
N SER A 411 -2.84 -6.07 39.52
CA SER A 411 -2.08 -4.93 39.01
C SER A 411 -2.60 -4.48 37.65
N MET A 412 -2.81 -3.18 37.51
CA MET A 412 -3.14 -2.52 36.23
C MET A 412 -1.91 -2.10 35.43
N ARG A 413 -0.71 -2.25 36.00
CA ARG A 413 0.56 -1.87 35.39
C ARG A 413 0.84 -2.78 34.20
N SER A 414 1.14 -2.21 33.04
CA SER A 414 1.59 -3.01 31.90
C SER A 414 3.06 -3.39 32.04
N ALA A 415 3.41 -4.66 31.88
CA ALA A 415 4.79 -5.13 32.00
C ALA A 415 5.72 -4.50 30.95
N ILE A 416 5.24 -4.32 29.72
CA ILE A 416 6.01 -3.75 28.61
C ILE A 416 5.62 -2.29 28.41
N LYS A 417 6.63 -1.40 28.44
CA LYS A 417 6.49 0.03 28.18
C LYS A 417 7.05 0.37 26.81
N GLN A 418 6.26 1.00 25.96
CA GLN A 418 6.66 1.35 24.60
C GLN A 418 7.21 2.78 24.51
N VAL A 419 8.34 2.93 23.82
CA VAL A 419 8.96 4.21 23.48
C VAL A 419 8.88 4.37 21.95
N ALA A 420 8.02 5.28 21.50
CA ALA A 420 7.76 5.58 20.08
C ALA A 420 8.08 7.04 19.75
N SER A 421 8.10 7.43 18.47
CA SER A 421 8.56 8.74 17.97
C SER A 421 8.00 9.96 18.73
N GLY A 422 6.69 9.98 19.00
CA GLY A 422 6.05 11.08 19.74
C GLY A 422 6.40 11.16 21.23
N ARG A 423 7.03 10.13 21.80
CA ARG A 423 7.42 10.02 23.23
C ARG A 423 6.29 10.37 24.22
N PHE A 424 5.04 10.16 23.84
CA PHE A 424 3.89 10.50 24.67
C PHE A 424 3.90 9.70 25.98
N GLY A 425 3.81 10.42 27.10
CA GLY A 425 3.78 9.84 28.44
C GLY A 425 5.07 9.12 28.85
N VAL A 426 6.17 9.29 28.11
CA VAL A 426 7.47 8.71 28.45
C VAL A 426 8.13 9.62 29.50
N THR A 427 7.98 9.25 30.77
CA THR A 427 8.59 9.91 31.93
C THR A 427 9.57 8.96 32.64
N THR A 428 10.39 9.49 33.56
CA THR A 428 11.23 8.64 34.42
C THR A 428 10.37 7.63 35.21
N GLU A 429 9.26 8.08 35.80
CA GLU A 429 8.33 7.21 36.54
C GLU A 429 7.73 6.11 35.65
N TYR A 430 7.37 6.43 34.41
CA TYR A 430 6.88 5.46 33.43
C TYR A 430 7.92 4.38 33.10
N LEU A 431 9.18 4.77 32.89
CA LEU A 431 10.26 3.86 32.52
C LEU A 431 10.70 2.95 33.68
N VAL A 432 10.82 3.48 34.90
CA VAL A 432 11.18 2.66 36.08
C VAL A 432 10.11 1.64 36.44
N ASN A 433 8.86 1.84 35.99
CA ASN A 433 7.75 0.90 36.15
C ASN A 433 7.60 -0.09 34.99
N SER A 434 8.68 -0.33 34.23
CA SER A 434 8.74 -1.33 33.15
C SER A 434 9.49 -2.58 33.59
N ASP A 435 9.01 -3.75 33.15
CA ASP A 435 9.84 -4.96 33.16
C ASP A 435 10.60 -5.09 31.83
N MET A 436 10.04 -4.53 30.76
CA MET A 436 10.65 -4.46 29.43
C MET A 436 10.33 -3.12 28.76
N MET A 437 11.33 -2.57 28.07
CA MET A 437 11.15 -1.38 27.23
C MET A 437 11.15 -1.79 25.76
N GLN A 438 10.10 -1.42 25.03
CA GLN A 438 9.99 -1.67 23.59
C GLN A 438 10.24 -0.37 22.82
N ILE A 439 11.35 -0.30 22.10
CA ILE A 439 11.58 0.77 21.12
C ILE A 439 10.75 0.44 19.88
N LYS A 440 9.70 1.23 19.64
CA LYS A 440 8.85 1.04 18.48
C LYS A 440 9.40 1.82 17.30
N MET A 441 9.98 1.09 16.34
CA MET A 441 10.41 1.65 15.07
C MET A 441 9.27 1.79 14.05
N ALA A 442 8.34 0.83 14.03
CA ALA A 442 7.29 0.74 13.02
C ALA A 442 6.14 -0.17 13.50
N GLN A 443 5.03 -0.20 12.74
CA GLN A 443 3.95 -1.19 12.91
C GLN A 443 3.46 -1.70 11.55
N GLY A 444 3.01 -2.96 11.48
CA GLY A 444 2.60 -3.60 10.23
C GLY A 444 1.47 -2.87 9.47
N ALA A 445 0.52 -2.24 10.18
CA ALA A 445 -0.56 -1.50 9.52
C ALA A 445 -0.10 -0.21 8.80
N LYS A 446 1.05 0.34 9.19
CA LYS A 446 1.60 1.59 8.62
C LYS A 446 3.11 1.72 8.94
N PRO A 447 3.97 0.96 8.24
CA PRO A 447 5.37 0.77 8.66
C PRO A 447 6.25 2.02 8.54
N GLY A 448 5.98 2.92 7.58
CA GLY A 448 6.78 4.13 7.37
C GLY A 448 6.15 5.41 7.92
N GLU A 449 5.25 5.29 8.90
CA GLU A 449 4.47 6.42 9.44
C GLU A 449 4.37 6.39 10.96
N GLY A 450 4.09 7.55 11.56
CA GLY A 450 3.86 7.69 12.99
C GLY A 450 2.46 7.27 13.47
N GLY A 451 2.32 7.14 14.78
CA GLY A 451 1.05 7.00 15.48
C GLY A 451 0.05 8.13 15.14
N GLN A 452 -1.25 7.82 15.17
CA GLN A 452 -2.30 8.80 14.90
C GLN A 452 -3.42 8.63 15.93
N LEU A 453 -3.81 9.73 16.56
CA LEU A 453 -4.98 9.79 17.44
C LEU A 453 -5.83 11.02 17.06
N PRO A 454 -7.08 10.83 16.61
CA PRO A 454 -7.97 11.94 16.28
C PRO A 454 -8.21 12.87 17.48
N GLY A 455 -8.30 14.17 17.24
CA GLY A 455 -8.40 15.18 18.31
C GLY A 455 -9.61 15.02 19.22
N HIS A 456 -10.76 14.59 18.69
CA HIS A 456 -11.96 14.33 19.49
C HIS A 456 -11.80 13.14 20.47
N LYS A 457 -10.76 12.30 20.31
CA LYS A 457 -10.40 11.24 21.27
C LYS A 457 -9.37 11.71 22.29
N VAL A 458 -8.84 12.92 22.18
CA VAL A 458 -7.85 13.48 23.10
C VAL A 458 -8.59 14.25 24.19
N ASP A 459 -9.19 13.52 25.11
CA ASP A 459 -9.86 14.11 26.28
C ASP A 459 -8.83 14.65 27.30
N ALA A 460 -9.32 15.24 28.40
CA ALA A 460 -8.46 15.81 29.45
C ALA A 460 -7.54 14.75 30.11
N THR A 461 -8.00 13.51 30.23
CA THR A 461 -7.22 12.41 30.85
C THR A 461 -6.09 11.99 29.92
N ILE A 462 -6.39 11.74 28.65
CA ILE A 462 -5.40 11.39 27.63
C ILE A 462 -4.41 12.53 27.43
N ALA A 463 -4.89 13.77 27.35
CA ALA A 463 -4.04 14.95 27.23
C ALA A 463 -3.07 15.08 28.43
N LYS A 464 -3.55 14.85 29.66
CA LYS A 464 -2.72 14.86 30.86
C LYS A 464 -1.63 13.78 30.81
N VAL A 465 -1.98 12.55 30.42
CA VAL A 465 -1.02 11.43 30.33
C VAL A 465 0.03 11.68 29.25
N ARG A 466 -0.37 12.29 28.13
CA ARG A 466 0.51 12.54 26.99
C ARG A 466 1.25 13.88 27.05
N HIS A 467 0.97 14.70 28.07
CA HIS A 467 1.43 16.09 28.17
C HIS A 467 1.09 16.91 26.92
N SER A 468 -0.13 16.72 26.40
CA SER A 468 -0.63 17.37 25.18
C SER A 468 -1.83 18.27 25.46
N THR A 469 -2.32 18.98 24.44
CA THR A 469 -3.50 19.83 24.53
C THR A 469 -4.79 19.02 24.30
N PRO A 470 -5.82 19.13 25.15
CA PRO A 470 -7.13 18.51 24.91
C PRO A 470 -7.75 18.92 23.58
N GLY A 471 -8.39 17.99 22.88
CA GLY A 471 -9.08 18.23 21.60
C GLY A 471 -8.16 18.33 20.37
N VAL A 472 -6.84 18.41 20.54
CA VAL A 472 -5.88 18.53 19.44
C VAL A 472 -5.46 17.16 18.92
N GLY A 473 -5.55 16.95 17.61
CA GLY A 473 -5.13 15.69 16.98
C GLY A 473 -3.64 15.42 17.16
N LEU A 474 -3.30 14.19 17.54
CA LEU A 474 -1.91 13.78 17.76
C LEU A 474 -1.45 12.89 16.60
N ILE A 475 -0.66 13.48 15.71
CA ILE A 475 0.05 12.75 14.65
C ILE A 475 1.51 12.70 15.08
N SER A 476 2.01 11.54 15.49
CA SER A 476 3.43 11.41 15.83
C SER A 476 4.30 11.62 14.58
N PRO A 477 5.53 12.15 14.73
CA PRO A 477 6.50 12.15 13.64
C PRO A 477 6.70 10.71 13.10
N PRO A 478 6.90 10.50 11.79
CA PRO A 478 7.29 9.19 11.28
C PRO A 478 8.61 8.65 11.86
N PRO A 479 9.72 9.42 11.95
CA PRO A 479 10.95 8.99 12.62
C PRO A 479 10.93 9.19 14.15
#